data_AF-A0A4D9DG99-F1
#
_entry.id   AF-A0A4D9DG99-F1
#
_cell.length_a   1.000
_cell.length_b   1.000
_cell.length_c   1.000
_cell.angle_alpha   90.00
_cell.angle_beta   90.00
_cell.angle_gamma   90.00
#
_symmetry.space_group_name_H-M   'P 1'
#
loop_
_entity.id
_entity.type
_entity.pdbx_description
1 polymer ?
#
loop_
_entity_poly.entity_id
_entity_poly.type
_entity_poly.pdbx_seq_one_letter_code
_entity_poly.pdbx_strand_id
1 'polypeptide(L)'
;MGSELGRLLDPLADKALLISIYVALGVAGFIPKWLVILVVSRDVMIIGAFIVSWLVNRPIPIRPAMVSKLNTAAQVAFAALVLAAYGFNLAVGPLDSVLMGLVAVLTLASIAVYLIEWIRHMGGIERAPR
;
A
#
# COMPACT_ATOMS: atom_id res chain seq x y z
N MET A 1 -1.75 8.83 28.81
CA MET A 1 -2.38 9.66 27.76
C MET A 1 -1.45 9.67 26.57
N GLY A 2 -1.69 8.81 25.57
CA GLY A 2 -0.97 8.91 24.31
C GLY A 2 -1.40 10.21 23.64
N SER A 3 -0.45 11.12 23.41
CA SER A 3 -0.67 12.36 22.67
C SER A 3 -1.39 12.04 21.35
N GLU A 4 -2.34 12.87 20.91
CA GLU A 4 -3.02 12.72 19.61
C GLU A 4 -2.03 12.58 18.44
N LEU A 5 -0.83 13.14 18.60
CA LEU A 5 0.30 12.97 17.69
C LEU A 5 0.81 11.52 17.62
N GLY A 6 0.94 10.83 18.76
CA GLY A 6 1.40 9.43 18.78
C GLY A 6 0.45 8.50 18.02
N ARG A 7 -0.86 8.77 18.12
CA ARG A 7 -1.90 8.01 17.41
C ARG A 7 -1.86 8.18 15.90
N LEU A 8 -1.30 9.29 15.41
CA LEU A 8 -1.09 9.57 13.99
C LEU A 8 0.26 9.02 13.49
N LEU A 9 1.28 9.01 14.36
CA LEU A 9 2.63 8.56 14.04
C LEU A 9 2.74 7.03 13.95
N ASP A 10 2.00 6.28 14.77
CA ASP A 10 2.05 4.80 14.77
C ASP A 10 1.75 4.19 13.38
N PRO A 11 0.65 4.52 12.68
CA PRO A 11 0.39 3.98 11.35
C PRO A 11 1.40 4.41 10.28
N LEU A 12 2.05 5.56 10.47
CA LEU A 12 3.09 6.05 9.56
C LEU A 12 4.38 5.25 9.73
N ALA A 13 4.76 4.95 10.98
CA ALA A 13 5.89 4.10 11.31
C ALA A 13 5.69 2.68 10.76
N ASP A 14 4.51 2.10 10.92
CA ASP A 14 4.18 0.77 10.39
C ASP A 14 4.33 0.71 8.86
N LYS A 15 3.87 1.75 8.15
CA LYS A 15 4.05 1.86 6.70
C LYS A 15 5.52 2.03 6.31
N ALA A 16 6.25 2.88 7.01
CA ALA A 16 7.67 3.11 6.75
C ALA A 16 8.48 1.83 6.96
N LEU A 17 8.16 1.05 7.99
CA LEU A 17 8.75 -0.26 8.25
C LEU A 17 8.50 -1.21 7.08
N LEU A 18 7.25 -1.34 6.63
CA LEU A 18 6.90 -2.24 5.52
C LEU A 18 7.60 -1.84 4.22
N ILE A 19 7.62 -0.54 3.89
CA ILE A 19 8.35 -0.02 2.72
C ILE A 19 9.84 -0.36 2.83
N SER A 20 10.44 -0.16 4.00
CA SER A 20 11.86 -0.45 4.24
C SER A 20 12.17 -1.93 4.04
N ILE A 21 11.30 -2.84 4.49
CA ILE A 21 11.44 -4.29 4.27
C ILE A 21 11.43 -4.61 2.77
N TYR A 22 10.48 -4.07 2.00
CA TYR A 22 10.42 -4.31 0.56
C TYR A 22 11.64 -3.75 -0.17
N VAL A 23 12.10 -2.55 0.20
CA VAL A 23 13.33 -1.98 -0.37
C VAL A 23 14.54 -2.86 -0.05
N ALA A 24 14.69 -3.29 1.20
CA ALA A 24 15.79 -4.17 1.62
C ALA A 24 15.77 -5.51 0.88
N LEU A 25 14.62 -6.17 0.81
CA LEU A 25 14.44 -7.43 0.07
C LEU A 25 14.75 -7.26 -1.43
N GLY A 26 14.37 -6.13 -2.03
CA GLY A 26 14.65 -5.84 -3.43
C GLY A 26 16.13 -5.54 -3.72
N VAL A 27 16.80 -4.84 -2.80
CA VAL A 27 18.25 -4.56 -2.89
C VAL A 27 19.05 -5.85 -2.69
N ALA A 28 18.63 -6.72 -1.76
CA ALA A 28 19.22 -8.04 -1.55
C ALA A 28 18.97 -9.02 -2.72
N GLY A 29 18.07 -8.67 -3.65
CA GLY A 29 17.74 -9.50 -4.82
C GLY A 29 16.77 -10.64 -4.53
N PHE A 30 16.16 -10.67 -3.34
CA PHE A 30 15.18 -11.70 -2.95
C PHE A 30 13.80 -11.48 -3.58
N ILE A 31 13.49 -10.25 -3.97
CA ILE A 31 12.26 -9.92 -4.70
C ILE A 31 12.58 -9.08 -5.93
N PRO A 32 11.79 -9.17 -7.00
CA PRO A 32 12.07 -8.40 -8.20
C PRO A 32 11.80 -6.91 -7.96
N LYS A 33 12.70 -6.07 -8.49
CA LYS A 33 12.68 -4.61 -8.30
C LYS A 33 11.36 -3.97 -8.77
N TRP A 34 10.73 -4.54 -9.80
CA TRP A 34 9.44 -4.03 -10.30
C TRP A 34 8.33 -4.12 -9.24
N LEU A 35 8.33 -5.16 -8.40
CA LEU A 35 7.35 -5.33 -7.33
C LEU A 35 7.58 -4.29 -6.22
N VAL A 36 8.83 -4.00 -5.89
CA VAL A 36 9.19 -2.93 -4.94
C VAL A 36 8.69 -1.60 -5.45
N ILE A 37 8.95 -1.28 -6.72
CA ILE A 37 8.46 -0.04 -7.34
C ILE A 37 6.93 0.03 -7.31
N LEU A 38 6.23 -1.07 -7.59
CA LEU A 38 4.77 -1.14 -7.55
C LEU A 38 4.22 -0.84 -6.14
N VAL A 39 4.77 -1.47 -5.11
CA VAL A 39 4.35 -1.28 -3.72
C VAL A 39 4.61 0.15 -3.26
N VAL A 40 5.83 0.67 -3.48
CA VAL A 40 6.21 2.02 -3.06
C VAL A 40 5.39 3.09 -3.80
N SER A 41 5.21 2.94 -5.12
CA SER A 41 4.43 3.90 -5.92
C SER A 41 2.97 3.98 -5.46
N ARG A 42 2.37 2.85 -5.08
CA ARG A 42 1.01 2.82 -4.52
C ARG A 42 0.89 3.63 -3.25
N ASP A 43 1.83 3.48 -2.31
CA ASP A 43 1.80 4.23 -1.05
C ASP A 43 2.04 5.73 -1.27
N VAL A 44 2.97 6.09 -2.16
CA VAL A 44 3.19 7.49 -2.57
C VAL A 44 1.94 8.07 -3.23
N MET A 45 1.26 7.32 -4.10
CA MET A 45 0.05 7.76 -4.78
C MET A 45 -1.07 8.07 -3.78
N ILE A 46 -1.28 7.22 -2.77
CA ILE A 46 -2.33 7.44 -1.76
C ILE A 46 -2.03 8.66 -0.90
N ILE A 47 -0.77 8.81 -0.46
CA ILE A 47 -0.35 9.98 0.33
C ILE A 47 -0.45 11.26 -0.52
N GLY A 48 0.00 11.22 -1.77
CA GLY A 48 -0.08 12.34 -2.72
C GLY A 48 -1.52 12.74 -3.00
N ALA A 49 -2.40 11.76 -3.26
CA ALA A 49 -3.83 12.01 -3.44
C ALA A 49 -4.46 12.69 -2.21
N PHE A 50 -4.08 12.27 -1.01
CA PHE A 50 -4.53 12.90 0.24
C PHE A 50 -4.03 14.36 0.37
N ILE A 51 -2.73 14.59 0.16
CA ILE A 51 -2.12 15.93 0.24
C ILE A 51 -2.76 16.88 -0.79
N VAL A 52 -2.89 16.45 -2.05
CA VAL A 52 -3.50 17.27 -3.11
C VAL A 52 -4.95 17.63 -2.76
N SER A 53 -5.72 16.67 -2.26
CA SER A 53 -7.12 16.90 -1.90
C SER A 53 -7.25 17.88 -0.71
N TRP A 54 -6.31 17.81 0.23
CA TRP A 54 -6.21 18.77 1.33
C TRP A 54 -5.83 20.18 0.85
N LEU A 55 -4.84 20.31 -0.05
CA LEU A 55 -4.42 21.59 -0.63
C LEU A 55 -5.52 22.28 -1.43
N VAL A 56 -6.40 21.52 -2.08
CA VAL A 56 -7.53 22.05 -2.86
C VAL A 56 -8.77 22.32 -1.99
N ASN A 57 -8.64 22.25 -0.66
CA ASN A 57 -9.75 22.43 0.31
C ASN A 57 -10.93 21.46 0.05
N ARG A 58 -10.65 20.29 -0.53
CA ARG A 58 -11.61 19.22 -0.79
C ARG A 58 -11.14 17.96 -0.05
N PRO A 59 -11.25 17.93 1.28
CA PRO A 59 -10.78 16.78 2.04
C PRO A 59 -11.57 15.53 1.62
N ILE A 60 -10.85 14.53 1.12
CA ILE A 60 -11.45 13.21 0.84
C ILE A 60 -11.89 12.62 2.18
N PRO A 61 -13.17 12.26 2.36
CA PRO A 61 -13.59 11.52 3.53
C PRO A 61 -12.81 10.20 3.53
N ILE A 62 -11.94 10.02 4.53
CA ILE A 62 -11.16 8.80 4.72
C ILE A 62 -12.16 7.68 5.03
N ARG A 63 -12.74 7.07 4.00
CA ARG A 63 -13.51 5.85 4.16
C ARG A 63 -12.51 4.73 4.39
N PRO A 64 -12.73 3.86 5.41
CA PRO A 64 -11.88 2.70 5.61
C PRO A 64 -12.12 1.72 4.45
N ALA A 65 -11.40 1.92 3.35
CA ALA A 65 -11.45 1.02 2.21
C ALA A 65 -10.88 -0.33 2.66
N MET A 66 -11.75 -1.32 2.82
CA MET A 66 -11.36 -2.69 3.22
C MET A 66 -10.28 -3.27 2.30
N VAL A 67 -10.25 -2.82 1.03
CA VAL A 67 -9.22 -3.13 0.03
C VAL A 67 -7.81 -2.75 0.50
N SER A 68 -7.66 -1.64 1.22
CA SER A 68 -6.36 -1.19 1.74
C SER A 68 -5.83 -2.13 2.83
N LYS A 69 -6.73 -2.61 3.71
CA LYS A 69 -6.38 -3.57 4.77
C LYS A 69 -5.98 -4.93 4.20
N LEU A 70 -6.72 -5.43 3.22
CA LEU A 70 -6.41 -6.70 2.55
C LEU A 70 -5.06 -6.64 1.82
N ASN A 71 -4.78 -5.52 1.14
CA ASN A 71 -3.50 -5.33 0.47
C ASN A 71 -2.33 -5.30 1.46
N THR A 72 -2.45 -4.55 2.56
CA THR A 72 -1.41 -4.52 3.60
C THR A 72 -1.21 -5.87 4.25
N ALA A 73 -2.29 -6.62 4.55
CA ALA A 73 -2.19 -7.97 5.08
C ALA A 73 -1.45 -8.93 4.13
N ALA A 74 -1.78 -8.87 2.83
CA ALA A 74 -1.09 -9.66 1.81
C ALA A 74 0.40 -9.27 1.67
N GLN A 75 0.71 -7.97 1.71
CA GLN A 75 2.09 -7.50 1.63
C GLN A 75 2.93 -7.94 2.83
N VAL A 76 2.37 -7.88 4.04
CA VAL A 76 3.04 -8.35 5.26
C VAL A 76 3.25 -9.87 5.20
N ALA A 77 2.22 -10.63 4.80
CA ALA A 77 2.31 -12.08 4.67
C ALA A 77 3.40 -12.50 3.66
N PHE A 78 3.47 -11.83 2.50
CA PHE A 78 4.51 -12.10 1.51
C PHE A 78 5.91 -11.76 2.02
N ALA A 79 6.09 -10.58 2.63
CA ALA A 79 7.38 -10.20 3.19
C ALA A 79 7.86 -11.19 4.28
N ALA A 80 6.95 -11.62 5.16
CA ALA A 80 7.24 -12.63 6.18
C ALA A 80 7.62 -13.98 5.57
N LEU A 81 6.92 -14.41 4.51
CA LEU A 81 7.21 -15.65 3.81
C LEU A 81 8.55 -15.62 3.09
N VAL A 82 8.88 -14.52 2.39
CA VAL A 82 10.19 -14.34 1.75
C VAL A 82 11.30 -14.39 2.81
N LEU A 83 11.14 -13.66 3.92
CA LEU A 83 12.11 -13.69 5.02
C LEU A 83 12.25 -15.09 5.63
N ALA A 84 11.16 -15.82 5.81
CA ALA A 84 11.20 -17.19 6.33
C ALA A 84 11.85 -18.16 5.34
N ALA A 85 11.55 -18.03 4.05
CA ALA A 85 12.10 -18.86 2.98
C ALA A 85 13.62 -18.73 2.92
N TYR A 86 14.12 -17.50 2.85
CA TYR A 86 15.55 -17.22 2.78
C TYR A 86 16.27 -17.36 4.12
N GLY A 87 15.61 -17.04 5.24
CA GLY A 87 16.18 -17.12 6.59
C GLY A 87 16.33 -18.54 7.13
N PHE A 88 15.38 -19.42 6.82
CA PHE A 88 15.39 -20.84 7.25
C PHE A 88 15.78 -21.81 6.12
N ASN A 89 16.16 -21.29 4.94
CA ASN A 89 16.50 -22.07 3.75
C ASN A 89 15.41 -23.07 3.35
N LEU A 90 14.14 -22.64 3.45
CA LEU A 90 12.99 -23.47 3.09
C LEU A 90 12.83 -23.49 1.57
N ALA A 91 12.71 -24.68 1.00
CA ALA A 91 12.38 -24.85 -0.41
C ALA A 91 10.91 -24.49 -0.65
N VAL A 92 10.64 -23.19 -0.88
CA VAL A 92 9.28 -22.68 -1.10
C VAL A 92 8.70 -23.01 -2.48
N GLY A 93 9.47 -23.62 -3.39
CA GLY A 93 8.94 -24.16 -4.65
C GLY A 93 8.10 -23.14 -5.45
N PRO A 94 6.98 -23.54 -6.09
CA PRO A 94 6.14 -22.62 -6.86
C PRO A 94 5.33 -21.63 -6.00
N LEU A 95 5.33 -21.79 -4.68
CA LEU A 95 4.54 -20.94 -3.76
C LEU A 95 4.99 -19.48 -3.81
N ASP A 96 6.29 -19.24 -4.00
CA ASP A 96 6.87 -17.90 -4.11
C ASP A 96 6.29 -17.13 -5.32
N SER A 97 6.22 -17.78 -6.49
CA SER A 97 5.65 -17.19 -7.71
C SER A 97 4.15 -16.91 -7.57
N VAL A 98 3.40 -17.81 -6.91
CA VAL A 98 1.95 -17.64 -6.69
C VAL A 98 1.68 -16.46 -5.75
N LEU A 99 2.39 -16.37 -4.63
CA LEU A 99 2.24 -15.27 -3.67
C LEU A 99 2.69 -13.94 -4.25
N MET A 100 3.78 -13.93 -5.03
CA MET A 100 4.23 -12.74 -5.75
C MET A 100 3.15 -12.23 -6.73
N GLY A 101 2.55 -13.15 -7.49
CA GLY A 101 1.42 -12.83 -8.38
C GLY A 101 0.21 -12.28 -7.61
N LEU A 102 -0.12 -12.89 -6.46
CA LEU A 102 -1.21 -12.43 -5.60
C LEU A 102 -0.97 -11.03 -5.05
N VAL A 103 0.23 -10.72 -4.55
CA VAL A 103 0.61 -9.37 -4.09
C VAL A 103 0.54 -8.36 -5.22
N ALA A 104 1.03 -8.71 -6.41
CA ALA A 104 0.98 -7.83 -7.58
C ALA A 104 -0.48 -7.52 -7.97
N VAL A 105 -1.34 -8.52 -8.05
CA VAL A 105 -2.76 -8.36 -8.39
C VAL A 105 -3.49 -7.53 -7.34
N LEU A 106 -3.30 -7.81 -6.05
CA LEU A 106 -3.92 -7.03 -4.98
C LEU A 106 -3.42 -5.59 -4.93
N THR A 107 -2.13 -5.36 -5.21
CA THR A 107 -1.57 -4.01 -5.26
C THR A 107 -2.16 -3.22 -6.43
N LEU A 108 -2.25 -3.84 -7.62
CA LEU A 108 -2.89 -3.23 -8.79
C LEU A 108 -4.38 -2.94 -8.55
N ALA A 109 -5.11 -3.89 -7.97
CA ALA A 109 -6.52 -3.69 -7.59
C ALA A 109 -6.67 -2.54 -6.60
N SER A 110 -5.76 -2.43 -5.62
CA SER A 110 -5.76 -1.34 -4.66
C SER A 110 -5.51 0.02 -5.35
N ILE A 111 -4.53 0.10 -6.26
CA ILE A 111 -4.26 1.31 -7.05
C ILE A 111 -5.52 1.71 -7.83
N ALA A 112 -6.14 0.77 -8.54
CA ALA A 112 -7.33 1.05 -9.35
C ALA A 112 -8.49 1.59 -8.50
N VAL A 113 -8.79 0.96 -7.37
CA VAL A 113 -9.87 1.39 -6.47
C VAL A 113 -9.62 2.81 -5.96
N TYR A 114 -8.42 3.10 -5.47
CA TYR A 114 -8.08 4.42 -4.93
C TYR A 114 -8.06 5.50 -6.02
N LEU A 115 -7.53 5.19 -7.20
CA LEU A 115 -7.49 6.13 -8.31
C LEU A 115 -8.90 6.47 -8.82
N ILE A 116 -9.78 5.47 -8.94
CA ILE A 116 -11.18 5.67 -9.35
C ILE A 116 -11.94 6.48 -8.28
N GLU A 117 -11.75 6.16 -7.00
CA GLU A 117 -12.37 6.91 -5.90
C GLU A 117 -11.91 8.37 -5.90
N TRP A 118 -10.61 8.60 -6.10
CA TRP A 118 -10.04 9.94 -6.21
C TRP A 118 -10.59 10.73 -7.41
N ILE A 119 -10.62 10.13 -8.60
CA ILE A 119 -11.16 10.76 -9.82
C ILE A 119 -12.66 11.05 -9.65
N ARG A 120 -13.44 10.14 -9.07
CA ARG A 120 -14.87 10.37 -8.81
C ARG A 120 -15.09 11.47 -7.79
N HIS A 121 -14.25 11.56 -6.77
CA HIS A 121 -14.32 12.63 -5.78
C HIS A 121 -14.00 14.00 -6.41
N MET A 122 -12.98 14.05 -7.28
CA MET A 122 -12.59 15.27 -7.99
C MET A 122 -13.60 15.68 -9.08
N GLY A 123 -14.13 14.70 -9.82
CA GLY A 123 -15.09 14.88 -10.92
C GLY A 123 -16.56 14.92 -10.50
N GLY A 124 -16.87 14.64 -9.23
CA GLY A 124 -18.23 14.61 -8.69
C GLY A 124 -18.92 15.97 -8.52
N ILE A 125 -18.35 17.06 -9.03
CA ILE A 125 -19.11 18.31 -9.19
C ILE A 125 -19.72 18.34 -10.58
N GLU A 126 -20.95 17.84 -10.66
CA GLU A 126 -21.93 18.37 -11.60
C GLU A 126 -23.35 18.43 -11.02
N ARG A 127 -23.49 18.58 -9.69
CA ARG A 127 -24.76 18.99 -9.08
C ARG A 127 -24.57 19.92 -7.88
N ALA A 128 -24.54 21.21 -8.17
CA ALA A 128 -25.30 22.26 -7.48
C ALA A 128 -25.37 23.47 -8.43
N PRO A 129 -26.42 24.32 -8.44
CA PRO A 129 -27.49 24.49 -7.45
C PRO A 129 -28.93 24.57 -8.03
N ARG A 130 -29.95 24.27 -7.22
CA ARG A 130 -31.18 25.06 -7.06
C ARG A 130 -31.80 24.78 -5.70
#